data_AF-A0A1I0MEP5-F1
#
_entry.id   AF-A0A1I0MEP5-F1
#
_cell.length_a   1.000
_cell.length_b   1.000
_cell.length_c   1.000
_cell.angle_alpha   90.00
_cell.angle_beta   90.00
_cell.angle_gamma   90.00
#
_symmetry.space_group_name_H-M   'P 1'
#
loop_
_entity.id
_entity.type
_entity.pdbx_description
1 polymer ?
#
loop_
_entity_poly.entity_id
_entity_poly.type
_entity_poly.pdbx_seq_one_letter_code
_entity_poly.pdbx_strand_id
1 'polypeptide(L)'
;MFKKGVFFLVLLSLFGCGSDDSCENSVDISGVALNLDFEDLTHQIHEIESEEELSVFLSEHPILRNYFFGYNELQPEAAFHAQVLRLATTPKVHQMFTAPTFEQFSTLIDQNRDIRELLVTPYLSNNRTKGLEDFYALVRKSRITRIKNLEQVGMYLDDNTEERNLYAIAFAYQTPAELLTENFETIENPYVDTLYQETMSLIDVGSMRYELENAYKRLKTFYPEFEAPKVETVYSGFGSDLFISDTLLIVGLDYYLGEEASFRPNVYEYVRTRLTPEHLVPQLVQFTSLKFNKTDNKKRSLLEEMIYYGKALEFTKQMLPCVPDNIIMGYTAQQMADSEVSEAVIWSHFMENKLFYSQDPLNITKYVDERPAIPEIDKVCPGRIGQWLGWQIVKAYREETGADFVELMNETDARKILTRSKYRPRPR
;
A
#
# COMPACT_ATOMS: atom_id res chain seq x y z
N MET A 1 73.32 12.29 -2.48
CA MET A 1 72.60 11.10 -1.95
C MET A 1 72.14 11.40 -0.53
N PHE A 2 70.97 12.02 -0.40
CA PHE A 2 70.13 12.10 0.80
C PHE A 2 68.84 12.81 0.41
N LYS A 3 67.70 12.31 0.93
CA LYS A 3 66.42 12.98 1.29
C LYS A 3 65.26 12.05 0.93
N LYS A 4 64.55 11.48 1.92
CA LYS A 4 63.42 12.07 2.67
C LYS A 4 62.25 12.49 1.75
N GLY A 5 61.14 11.77 1.87
CA GLY A 5 59.77 12.16 1.49
C GLY A 5 58.85 11.10 2.09
N VAL A 6 58.35 11.27 3.32
CA VAL A 6 57.13 12.02 3.67
C VAL A 6 55.96 11.56 2.82
N PHE A 7 55.29 10.50 3.27
CA PHE A 7 53.94 10.15 2.83
C PHE A 7 52.97 11.04 3.62
N PHE A 8 52.47 12.09 2.96
CA PHE A 8 51.44 12.95 3.54
C PHE A 8 50.10 12.19 3.44
N LEU A 9 49.63 11.69 4.58
CA LEU A 9 48.27 11.19 4.74
C LEU A 9 47.37 12.44 4.71
N VAL A 10 46.74 12.70 3.57
CA VAL A 10 45.68 13.71 3.47
C VAL A 10 44.46 13.11 4.14
N LEU A 11 44.34 13.31 5.46
CA LEU A 11 43.06 13.28 6.14
C LEU A 11 42.24 14.45 5.56
N LEU A 12 41.33 14.15 4.65
CA LEU A 12 40.24 15.05 4.31
C LEU A 12 39.30 15.09 5.53
N SER A 13 39.60 16.01 6.43
CA SER A 13 38.68 16.44 7.48
C SER A 13 37.50 17.16 6.82
N LEU A 14 36.47 16.41 6.45
CA LEU A 14 35.14 16.94 6.19
C LEU A 14 34.46 17.22 7.54
N PHE A 15 34.97 18.20 8.28
CA PHE A 15 34.15 18.95 9.23
C PHE A 15 33.45 20.06 8.45
N GLY A 16 32.45 19.66 7.67
CA GLY A 16 31.45 20.55 7.11
C GLY A 16 30.22 20.57 8.02
N CYS A 17 30.38 21.02 9.26
CA CYS A 17 29.24 21.47 10.06
C CYS A 17 28.85 22.85 9.54
N GLY A 18 27.85 22.87 8.67
CA GLY A 18 27.14 24.05 8.24
C GLY A 18 25.73 23.63 7.87
N SER A 19 24.91 23.29 8.87
CA SER A 19 23.48 23.21 8.68
C SER A 19 22.96 24.64 8.55
N ASP A 20 22.78 25.11 7.32
CA ASP A 20 21.93 26.26 7.07
C ASP A 20 20.49 25.84 7.38
N ASP A 21 20.06 25.99 8.65
CA ASP A 21 18.71 25.71 9.19
C ASP A 21 17.62 26.63 8.61
N SER A 22 17.84 27.16 7.41
CA SER A 22 16.95 28.11 6.73
C SER A 22 15.53 27.57 6.51
N CYS A 23 15.37 26.24 6.40
CA CYS A 23 14.08 25.58 6.20
C CYS A 23 13.25 25.44 7.50
N GLU A 24 13.87 25.41 8.68
CA GLU A 24 13.14 25.28 9.96
C GLU A 24 12.47 26.58 10.41
N ASN A 25 12.97 27.73 9.94
CA ASN A 25 12.55 29.06 10.39
C ASN A 25 11.18 29.53 9.87
N SER A 26 10.43 28.69 9.13
CA SER A 26 9.16 29.12 8.53
C SER A 26 7.98 29.16 9.52
N VAL A 27 8.01 28.34 10.58
CA VAL A 27 6.98 28.30 11.63
C VAL A 27 7.63 27.92 12.97
N ASP A 28 7.58 28.82 13.95
CA ASP A 28 8.03 28.52 15.32
C ASP A 28 7.05 27.55 16.00
N ILE A 29 7.51 26.34 16.25
CA ILE A 29 6.75 25.28 16.91
C ILE A 29 7.18 25.03 18.36
N SER A 30 8.15 25.79 18.88
CA SER A 30 8.74 25.57 20.21
C SER A 30 7.70 25.69 21.34
N GLY A 31 6.66 26.52 21.15
CA GLY A 31 5.56 26.70 22.08
C GLY A 31 4.36 25.75 21.88
N VAL A 32 4.39 24.88 20.87
CA VAL A 32 3.25 24.01 20.54
C VAL A 32 3.33 22.71 21.35
N ALA A 33 2.42 22.58 22.32
CA ALA A 33 2.27 21.35 23.09
C ALA A 33 1.55 20.28 22.26
N LEU A 34 2.31 19.27 21.85
CA LEU A 34 1.82 18.02 21.26
C LEU A 34 2.81 16.92 21.65
N ASN A 35 2.30 15.87 22.29
CA ASN A 35 3.03 14.64 22.54
C ASN A 35 2.35 13.57 21.69
N LEU A 36 3.06 13.04 20.69
CA LEU A 36 2.50 12.03 19.83
C LEU A 36 2.37 10.72 20.61
N ASP A 37 1.15 10.19 20.72
CA ASP A 37 0.90 8.84 21.20
C ASP A 37 1.43 7.86 20.15
N PHE A 38 2.59 7.29 20.42
CA PHE A 38 3.35 6.47 19.49
C PHE A 38 3.76 5.19 20.19
N GLU A 39 3.41 4.06 19.60
CA GLU A 39 3.71 2.73 20.11
C GLU A 39 4.39 1.90 19.01
N ASP A 40 5.55 1.34 19.33
CA ASP A 40 6.23 0.41 18.44
C ASP A 40 5.95 -1.02 18.89
N LEU A 41 5.16 -1.75 18.11
CA LEU A 41 4.77 -3.13 18.38
C LEU A 41 5.73 -4.13 17.75
N THR A 42 6.75 -3.69 17.00
CA THR A 42 7.67 -4.59 16.31
C THR A 42 8.38 -5.56 17.26
N HIS A 43 8.92 -5.06 18.37
CA HIS A 43 9.54 -5.91 19.39
C HIS A 43 8.55 -6.89 20.03
N GLN A 44 7.32 -6.42 20.33
CA GLN A 44 6.29 -7.28 20.92
C GLN A 44 5.92 -8.44 19.99
N ILE A 45 5.82 -8.20 18.68
CA ILE A 45 5.56 -9.24 17.67
C ILE A 45 6.73 -10.22 17.60
N HIS A 46 7.97 -9.73 17.65
CA HIS A 46 9.17 -10.56 17.55
C HIS A 46 9.39 -11.46 18.78
N GLU A 47 8.89 -11.06 19.95
CA GLU A 47 9.00 -11.81 21.20
C GLU A 47 7.91 -12.90 21.36
N ILE A 48 7.01 -13.08 20.39
CA ILE A 48 5.97 -14.12 20.42
C ILE A 48 6.61 -15.50 20.20
N GLU A 49 6.44 -16.42 21.16
CA GLU A 49 7.02 -17.77 21.14
C GLU A 49 5.96 -18.88 21.00
N SER A 50 4.66 -18.55 20.97
CA SER A 50 3.56 -19.53 20.84
C SER A 50 2.32 -19.00 20.12
N GLU A 51 1.51 -19.92 19.58
CA GLU A 51 0.19 -19.59 19.01
C GLU A 51 -0.74 -18.95 20.06
N GLU A 52 -0.64 -19.37 21.33
CA GLU A 52 -1.42 -18.78 22.43
C GLU A 52 -1.05 -17.31 22.65
N GLU A 53 0.23 -16.98 22.66
CA GLU A 53 0.71 -15.60 22.78
C GLU A 53 0.29 -14.75 21.58
N LEU A 54 0.41 -15.28 20.36
CA LEU A 54 -0.08 -14.59 19.15
C LEU A 54 -1.58 -14.33 19.24
N SER A 55 -2.36 -15.32 19.69
CA SER A 55 -3.81 -15.18 19.84
C SER A 55 -4.18 -14.09 20.84
N VAL A 56 -3.48 -14.01 21.97
CA VAL A 56 -3.67 -12.95 22.97
C VAL A 56 -3.34 -11.58 22.36
N PHE A 57 -2.17 -11.43 21.74
CA PHE A 57 -1.74 -10.20 21.09
C PHE A 57 -2.76 -9.73 20.03
N LEU A 58 -3.18 -10.61 19.13
CA LEU A 58 -4.17 -10.29 18.10
C LEU A 58 -5.56 -9.95 18.67
N SER A 59 -5.90 -10.47 19.86
CA SER A 59 -7.14 -10.12 20.53
C SER A 59 -7.12 -8.72 21.15
N GLU A 60 -5.94 -8.27 21.60
CA GLU A 60 -5.71 -6.94 22.15
C GLU A 60 -5.59 -5.87 21.04
N HIS A 61 -5.13 -6.28 19.85
CA HIS A 61 -4.98 -5.41 18.67
C HIS A 61 -5.90 -5.82 17.50
N PRO A 62 -7.24 -5.62 17.59
CA PRO A 62 -8.19 -6.13 16.60
C PRO A 62 -8.05 -5.50 15.20
N ILE A 63 -7.61 -4.24 15.10
CA ILE A 63 -7.34 -3.59 13.81
C ILE A 63 -6.11 -4.23 13.16
N LEU A 64 -5.04 -4.41 13.93
CA LEU A 64 -3.84 -5.10 13.47
C LEU A 64 -4.16 -6.51 12.98
N ARG A 65 -4.87 -7.30 13.80
CA ARG A 65 -5.34 -8.64 13.44
C ARG A 65 -6.10 -8.67 12.12
N ASN A 66 -7.05 -7.75 11.98
CA ASN A 66 -7.92 -7.76 10.81
C ASN A 66 -7.19 -7.32 9.54
N TYR A 67 -6.35 -6.28 9.60
CA TYR A 67 -5.76 -5.67 8.41
C TYR A 67 -4.36 -6.16 8.08
N PHE A 68 -3.52 -6.46 9.06
CA PHE A 68 -2.13 -6.86 8.85
C PHE A 68 -1.95 -8.38 8.91
N PHE A 69 -2.83 -9.10 9.62
CA PHE A 69 -2.82 -10.56 9.72
C PHE A 69 -3.99 -11.23 8.98
N GLY A 70 -4.68 -10.49 8.10
CA GLY A 70 -5.61 -11.04 7.10
C GLY A 70 -6.99 -11.50 7.61
N TYR A 71 -7.34 -11.30 8.89
CA TYR A 71 -8.60 -11.83 9.42
C TYR A 71 -9.86 -11.19 8.81
N ASN A 72 -9.77 -10.01 8.21
CA ASN A 72 -10.88 -9.40 7.47
C ASN A 72 -11.13 -10.04 6.09
N GLU A 73 -10.18 -10.83 5.58
CA GLU A 73 -10.26 -11.51 4.28
C GLU A 73 -10.93 -12.88 4.39
N LEU A 74 -11.05 -13.41 5.62
CA LEU A 74 -11.72 -14.67 5.89
C LEU A 74 -13.18 -14.63 5.44
N GLN A 75 -13.53 -15.51 4.52
CA GLN A 75 -14.91 -15.68 4.10
C GLN A 75 -15.75 -16.35 5.21
N PRO A 76 -17.01 -15.95 5.43
CA PRO A 76 -17.89 -16.64 6.37
C PRO A 76 -18.11 -18.10 5.98
N GLU A 77 -18.18 -18.99 6.96
CA GLU A 77 -18.41 -20.43 6.75
C GLU A 77 -19.69 -20.71 5.93
N ALA A 78 -20.76 -19.95 6.17
CA ALA A 78 -21.99 -20.05 5.37
C ALA A 78 -21.77 -19.72 3.88
N ALA A 79 -20.86 -18.79 3.57
CA ALA A 79 -20.50 -18.47 2.19
C ALA A 79 -19.71 -19.61 1.54
N PHE A 80 -18.77 -20.22 2.27
CA PHE A 80 -18.08 -21.43 1.85
C PHE A 80 -19.05 -22.58 1.57
N HIS A 81 -19.96 -22.89 2.51
CA HIS A 81 -21.00 -23.91 2.32
C HIS A 81 -21.89 -23.63 1.10
N ALA A 82 -22.20 -22.36 0.83
CA ALA A 82 -23.02 -21.98 -0.32
C ALA A 82 -22.28 -22.21 -1.65
N GLN A 83 -20.96 -21.97 -1.70
CA GLN A 83 -20.12 -22.28 -2.85
C GLN A 83 -20.05 -23.79 -3.11
N VAL A 84 -19.85 -24.59 -2.05
CA VAL A 84 -19.86 -26.06 -2.14
C VAL A 84 -21.22 -26.56 -2.63
N LEU A 85 -22.33 -26.06 -2.08
CA LEU A 85 -23.68 -26.44 -2.52
C LEU A 85 -23.92 -26.11 -4.00
N ARG A 86 -23.52 -24.90 -4.43
CA ARG A 86 -23.64 -24.46 -5.83
C ARG A 86 -22.82 -25.36 -6.76
N LEU A 87 -21.61 -25.72 -6.38
CA LEU A 87 -20.78 -26.65 -7.12
C LEU A 87 -21.42 -28.04 -7.19
N ALA A 88 -21.85 -28.59 -6.05
CA ALA A 88 -22.42 -29.93 -5.95
C ALA A 88 -23.74 -30.09 -6.72
N THR A 89 -24.50 -29.00 -6.88
CA THR A 89 -25.75 -28.94 -7.65
C THR A 89 -25.54 -28.60 -9.13
N THR A 90 -24.32 -28.28 -9.54
CA THR A 90 -24.00 -27.99 -10.94
C THR A 90 -24.10 -29.27 -11.79
N PRO A 91 -24.88 -29.30 -12.88
CA PRO A 91 -25.16 -30.53 -13.65
C PRO A 91 -23.90 -31.25 -14.14
N LYS A 92 -22.90 -30.52 -14.64
CA LYS A 92 -21.64 -31.12 -15.11
C LYS A 92 -20.84 -31.77 -13.97
N VAL A 93 -20.84 -31.18 -12.78
CA VAL A 93 -20.18 -31.76 -11.59
C VAL A 93 -20.91 -33.04 -11.19
N HIS A 94 -22.24 -33.01 -11.19
CA HIS A 94 -23.04 -34.21 -10.93
C HIS A 94 -22.71 -35.33 -11.92
N GLN A 95 -22.63 -35.04 -13.22
CA GLN A 95 -22.29 -36.01 -14.26
C GLN A 95 -20.88 -36.59 -14.07
N MET A 96 -19.91 -35.77 -13.68
CA MET A 96 -18.54 -36.22 -13.39
C MET A 96 -18.50 -37.12 -12.16
N PHE A 97 -19.08 -36.70 -11.04
CA PHE A 97 -19.03 -37.44 -9.77
C PHE A 97 -19.84 -38.74 -9.83
N THR A 98 -20.81 -38.84 -10.74
CA THR A 98 -21.60 -40.06 -10.97
C THR A 98 -21.09 -40.93 -12.12
N ALA A 99 -19.97 -40.55 -12.76
CA ALA A 99 -19.37 -41.34 -13.83
C ALA A 99 -19.08 -42.79 -13.36
N PRO A 100 -19.51 -43.81 -14.13
CA PRO A 100 -19.37 -45.22 -13.74
C PRO A 100 -17.95 -45.75 -13.87
N THR A 101 -17.13 -45.19 -14.78
CA THR A 101 -15.76 -45.62 -15.06
C THR A 101 -14.78 -44.47 -15.01
N PHE A 102 -13.52 -44.78 -14.72
CA PHE A 102 -12.43 -43.81 -14.72
C PHE A 102 -12.24 -43.16 -16.11
N GLU A 103 -12.34 -43.93 -17.19
CA GLU A 103 -12.19 -43.41 -18.56
C GLU A 103 -13.26 -42.35 -18.90
N GLN A 104 -14.52 -42.60 -18.50
CA GLN A 104 -15.59 -41.63 -18.67
C GLN A 104 -15.38 -40.40 -17.79
N PHE A 105 -14.94 -40.60 -16.55
CA PHE A 105 -14.59 -39.50 -15.65
C PHE A 105 -13.47 -38.62 -16.22
N SER A 106 -12.36 -39.23 -16.66
CA SER A 106 -11.21 -38.52 -17.25
C SER A 106 -11.63 -37.71 -18.47
N THR A 107 -12.43 -38.31 -19.36
CA THR A 107 -12.95 -37.63 -20.55
C THR A 107 -13.77 -36.39 -20.17
N LEU A 108 -14.64 -36.50 -19.15
CA LEU A 108 -15.43 -35.37 -18.67
C LEU A 108 -14.57 -34.28 -18.03
N ILE A 109 -13.53 -34.65 -17.28
CA ILE A 109 -12.57 -33.69 -16.69
C ILE A 109 -11.80 -32.95 -17.79
N ASP A 110 -11.33 -33.65 -18.83
CA ASP A 110 -10.61 -33.03 -19.94
C ASP A 110 -11.49 -32.07 -20.75
N GLN A 111 -12.79 -32.36 -20.86
CA GLN A 111 -13.77 -31.49 -21.51
C GLN A 111 -14.17 -30.27 -20.68
N ASN A 112 -13.93 -30.28 -19.37
CA ASN A 112 -14.35 -29.24 -18.44
C ASN A 112 -13.14 -28.64 -17.71
N ARG A 113 -12.32 -27.89 -18.46
CA ARG A 113 -11.10 -27.27 -17.95
C ARG A 113 -11.35 -26.47 -16.66
N ASP A 114 -12.45 -25.74 -16.56
CA ASP A 114 -12.77 -24.96 -15.38
C ASP A 114 -12.95 -25.82 -14.11
N ILE A 115 -13.59 -26.98 -14.22
CA ILE A 115 -13.72 -27.93 -13.09
C ILE A 115 -12.39 -28.60 -12.78
N ARG A 116 -11.58 -28.89 -13.81
CA ARG A 116 -10.23 -29.41 -13.62
C ARG A 116 -9.37 -28.43 -12.81
N GLU A 117 -9.34 -27.15 -13.20
CA GLU A 117 -8.56 -26.13 -12.49
C GLU A 117 -9.10 -25.85 -11.09
N LEU A 118 -10.42 -25.94 -10.89
CA LEU A 118 -11.04 -25.69 -9.58
C LEU A 118 -10.83 -26.84 -8.59
N LEU A 119 -10.94 -28.10 -9.01
CA LEU A 119 -10.97 -29.25 -8.09
C LEU A 119 -9.78 -30.19 -8.24
N VAL A 120 -9.42 -30.55 -9.47
CA VAL A 120 -8.41 -31.58 -9.73
C VAL A 120 -7.00 -31.03 -9.53
N THR A 121 -6.71 -29.89 -10.17
CA THR A 121 -5.39 -29.25 -10.08
C THR A 121 -5.00 -28.99 -8.61
N PRO A 122 -5.84 -28.38 -7.77
CA PRO A 122 -5.47 -28.09 -6.38
C PRO A 122 -5.37 -29.35 -5.51
N TYR A 123 -6.20 -30.37 -5.77
CA TYR A 123 -6.10 -31.66 -5.09
C TYR A 123 -4.76 -32.34 -5.35
N LEU A 124 -4.35 -32.46 -6.63
CA LEU A 124 -3.10 -33.13 -7.00
C LEU A 124 -1.87 -32.35 -6.55
N SER A 125 -1.90 -31.02 -6.61
CA SER A 125 -0.82 -30.17 -6.10
C SER A 125 -0.55 -30.37 -4.61
N ASN A 126 -1.61 -30.55 -3.82
CA ASN A 126 -1.52 -30.84 -2.38
C ASN A 126 -1.28 -32.32 -2.05
N ASN A 127 -1.43 -33.22 -3.02
CA ASN A 127 -1.24 -34.66 -2.86
C ASN A 127 -0.28 -35.20 -3.92
N ARG A 128 1.00 -34.83 -3.84
CA ARG A 128 2.02 -35.11 -4.88
C ARG A 128 2.20 -36.60 -5.24
N THR A 129 1.79 -37.52 -4.38
CA THR A 129 1.86 -38.97 -4.60
C THR A 129 0.60 -39.55 -5.25
N LYS A 130 -0.48 -38.77 -5.34
CA LYS A 130 -1.78 -39.18 -5.87
C LYS A 130 -1.94 -38.77 -7.33
N GLY A 131 -2.71 -39.53 -8.08
CA GLY A 131 -3.08 -39.27 -9.47
C GLY A 131 -4.57 -38.96 -9.66
N LEU A 132 -4.97 -38.78 -10.92
CA LEU A 132 -6.37 -38.55 -11.28
C LEU A 132 -7.28 -39.73 -10.88
N GLU A 133 -6.74 -40.96 -10.86
CA GLU A 133 -7.46 -42.16 -10.39
C GLU A 133 -7.81 -42.08 -8.90
N ASP A 134 -6.93 -41.54 -8.07
CA ASP A 134 -7.20 -41.35 -6.64
C ASP A 134 -8.28 -40.28 -6.42
N PHE A 135 -8.22 -39.18 -7.19
CA PHE A 135 -9.28 -38.17 -7.16
C PHE A 135 -10.62 -38.76 -7.59
N TYR A 136 -10.64 -39.58 -8.64
CA TYR A 136 -11.83 -40.30 -9.07
C TYR A 136 -12.36 -41.21 -7.96
N ALA A 137 -11.50 -41.97 -7.28
CA ALA A 137 -11.88 -42.82 -6.16
C ALA A 137 -12.48 -42.03 -4.98
N LEU A 138 -11.99 -40.82 -4.71
CA LEU A 138 -12.55 -39.90 -3.71
C LEU A 138 -13.97 -39.46 -4.11
N VAL A 139 -14.12 -38.82 -5.28
CA VAL A 139 -15.41 -38.25 -5.70
C VAL A 139 -16.48 -39.32 -5.97
N ARG A 140 -16.08 -40.55 -6.31
CA ARG A 140 -17.02 -41.65 -6.53
C ARG A 140 -17.68 -42.13 -5.22
N LYS A 141 -16.97 -42.03 -4.09
CA LYS A 141 -17.48 -42.36 -2.75
C LYS A 141 -18.32 -41.21 -2.16
N SER A 142 -18.07 -39.98 -2.64
CA SER A 142 -18.75 -38.78 -2.18
C SER A 142 -20.27 -38.85 -2.34
N ARG A 143 -20.98 -38.32 -1.34
CA ARG A 143 -22.44 -38.11 -1.37
C ARG A 143 -22.80 -36.63 -1.50
N ILE A 144 -21.82 -35.74 -1.67
CA ILE A 144 -22.01 -34.28 -1.71
C ILE A 144 -23.04 -33.86 -2.78
N THR A 145 -23.08 -34.53 -3.93
CA THR A 145 -24.01 -34.23 -5.03
C THR A 145 -25.47 -34.56 -4.72
N ARG A 146 -25.72 -35.34 -3.65
CA ARG A 146 -27.07 -35.67 -3.15
C ARG A 146 -27.61 -34.62 -2.19
N ILE A 147 -26.75 -33.75 -1.66
CA ILE A 147 -27.12 -32.70 -0.72
C ILE A 147 -27.78 -31.55 -1.47
N LYS A 148 -28.85 -30.98 -0.90
CA LYS A 148 -29.71 -29.96 -1.56
C LYS A 148 -29.94 -28.70 -0.73
N ASN A 149 -29.43 -28.64 0.49
CA ASN A 149 -29.53 -27.46 1.34
C ASN A 149 -28.21 -27.20 2.09
N LEU A 150 -28.08 -25.98 2.60
CA LEU A 150 -26.85 -25.47 3.19
C LEU A 150 -26.47 -26.16 4.50
N GLU A 151 -27.45 -26.45 5.36
CA GLU A 151 -27.25 -27.09 6.67
C GLU A 151 -26.64 -28.48 6.51
N GLN A 152 -27.15 -29.26 5.56
CA GLN A 152 -26.63 -30.58 5.25
C GLN A 152 -25.21 -30.56 4.68
N VAL A 153 -24.79 -29.47 4.01
CA VAL A 153 -23.41 -29.34 3.54
C VAL A 153 -22.46 -29.27 4.72
N GLY A 154 -22.74 -28.43 5.71
CA GLY A 154 -21.90 -28.32 6.92
C GLY A 154 -21.74 -29.67 7.61
N MET A 155 -22.86 -30.30 7.98
CA MET A 155 -22.85 -31.63 8.64
C MET A 155 -22.07 -32.67 7.83
N TYR A 156 -22.21 -32.65 6.51
CA TYR A 156 -21.49 -33.57 5.64
C TYR A 156 -19.98 -33.32 5.64
N LEU A 157 -19.56 -32.07 5.53
CA LEU A 157 -18.14 -31.73 5.49
C LEU A 157 -17.45 -32.01 6.84
N ASP A 158 -18.17 -31.82 7.95
CA ASP A 158 -17.69 -32.19 9.29
C ASP A 158 -17.40 -33.70 9.40
N ASP A 159 -18.28 -34.54 8.83
CA ASP A 159 -18.13 -35.99 8.80
C ASP A 159 -17.13 -36.50 7.74
N ASN A 160 -16.69 -35.65 6.80
CA ASN A 160 -15.89 -36.04 5.63
C ASN A 160 -14.69 -35.10 5.41
N THR A 161 -13.70 -35.17 6.31
CA THR A 161 -12.54 -34.26 6.36
C THR A 161 -11.74 -34.19 5.05
N GLU A 162 -11.54 -35.30 4.32
CA GLU A 162 -10.81 -35.28 3.04
C GLU A 162 -11.54 -34.44 1.97
N GLU A 163 -12.87 -34.49 1.96
CA GLU A 163 -13.69 -33.66 1.07
C GLU A 163 -13.77 -32.21 1.56
N ARG A 164 -13.87 -31.98 2.87
CA ARG A 164 -13.76 -30.62 3.45
C ARG A 164 -12.48 -29.95 2.99
N ASN A 165 -11.34 -30.63 3.10
CA ASN A 165 -10.05 -30.10 2.69
C ASN A 165 -9.98 -29.84 1.19
N LEU A 166 -10.50 -30.77 0.36
CA LEU A 166 -10.61 -30.56 -1.09
C LEU A 166 -11.35 -29.26 -1.41
N TYR A 167 -12.53 -29.06 -0.82
CA TYR A 167 -13.34 -27.88 -1.10
C TYR A 167 -12.77 -26.62 -0.48
N ALA A 168 -12.16 -26.71 0.70
CA ALA A 168 -11.52 -25.58 1.35
C ALA A 168 -10.40 -25.02 0.47
N ILE A 169 -9.54 -25.89 -0.07
CA ILE A 169 -8.50 -25.52 -1.05
C ILE A 169 -9.13 -24.92 -2.31
N ALA A 170 -10.15 -25.59 -2.88
CA ALA A 170 -10.79 -25.15 -4.13
C ALA A 170 -11.42 -23.75 -4.03
N PHE A 171 -11.92 -23.39 -2.85
CA PHE A 171 -12.61 -22.13 -2.60
C PHE A 171 -11.81 -21.15 -1.75
N ALA A 172 -10.52 -21.42 -1.51
CA ALA A 172 -9.66 -20.64 -0.62
C ALA A 172 -10.36 -20.33 0.72
N TYR A 173 -10.99 -21.34 1.30
CA TYR A 173 -11.58 -21.26 2.63
C TYR A 173 -10.55 -21.63 3.68
N GLN A 174 -10.48 -20.78 4.70
CA GLN A 174 -9.61 -20.92 5.84
C GLN A 174 -10.40 -20.54 7.09
N THR A 175 -10.17 -21.24 8.19
CA THR A 175 -10.72 -20.91 9.50
C THR A 175 -9.82 -19.94 10.26
N PRO A 176 -10.34 -19.21 11.27
CA PRO A 176 -9.50 -18.37 12.13
C PRO A 176 -8.36 -19.13 12.81
N ALA A 177 -8.56 -20.41 13.17
CA ALA A 177 -7.52 -21.23 13.77
C ALA A 177 -6.42 -21.59 12.75
N GLU A 178 -6.79 -21.98 11.53
CA GLU A 178 -5.82 -22.26 10.46
C GLU A 178 -5.03 -21.00 10.07
N LEU A 179 -5.66 -19.81 10.08
CA LEU A 179 -4.98 -18.53 9.84
C LEU A 179 -4.07 -18.12 11.01
N LEU A 180 -4.44 -18.44 12.25
CA LEU A 180 -3.57 -18.21 13.41
C LEU A 180 -2.28 -19.03 13.27
N THR A 181 -2.41 -20.33 12.97
CA THR A 181 -1.26 -21.22 12.75
C THR A 181 -0.39 -20.71 11.59
N GLU A 182 -0.96 -20.35 10.44
CA GLU A 182 -0.19 -19.81 9.30
C GLU A 182 0.57 -18.52 9.66
N ASN A 183 -0.07 -17.60 10.40
CA ASN A 183 0.58 -16.37 10.84
C ASN A 183 1.70 -16.65 11.85
N PHE A 184 1.50 -17.60 12.77
CA PHE A 184 2.53 -18.01 13.72
C PHE A 184 3.73 -18.66 13.00
N GLU A 185 3.49 -19.60 12.09
CA GLU A 185 4.53 -20.21 11.24
C GLU A 185 5.29 -19.16 10.41
N THR A 186 4.61 -18.08 10.01
CA THR A 186 5.23 -16.95 9.30
C THR A 186 6.15 -16.15 10.22
N ILE A 187 5.72 -15.82 11.44
CA ILE A 187 6.55 -15.08 12.42
C ILE A 187 7.79 -15.91 12.82
N GLU A 188 7.66 -17.22 12.99
CA GLU A 188 8.77 -18.13 13.31
C GLU A 188 9.74 -18.38 12.13
N ASN A 189 9.39 -17.92 10.92
CA ASN A 189 10.20 -18.17 9.75
C ASN A 189 11.57 -17.44 9.85
N PRO A 190 12.71 -18.13 9.66
CA PRO A 190 14.03 -17.48 9.73
C PRO A 190 14.24 -16.31 8.75
N TYR A 191 13.52 -16.30 7.62
CA TYR A 191 13.53 -15.17 6.68
C TYR A 191 12.82 -13.95 7.25
N VAL A 192 11.80 -14.15 8.09
CA VAL A 192 11.08 -13.08 8.79
C VAL A 192 11.89 -12.53 9.96
N ASP A 193 12.73 -13.36 10.62
CA ASP A 193 13.75 -12.85 11.54
C ASP A 193 14.73 -11.90 10.84
N THR A 194 15.23 -12.28 9.65
CA THR A 194 16.09 -11.38 8.85
C THR A 194 15.38 -10.07 8.51
N LEU A 195 14.10 -10.14 8.10
CA LEU A 195 13.29 -8.96 7.82
C LEU A 195 13.14 -8.06 9.06
N TYR A 196 12.95 -8.62 10.25
CA TYR A 196 12.91 -7.87 11.50
C TYR A 196 14.24 -7.17 11.78
N GLN A 197 15.37 -7.88 11.68
CA GLN A 197 16.70 -7.27 11.88
C GLN A 197 16.96 -6.12 10.91
N GLU A 198 16.60 -6.28 9.63
CA GLU A 198 16.69 -5.22 8.63
C GLU A 198 15.78 -4.04 8.95
N THR A 199 14.56 -4.31 9.43
CA THR A 199 13.61 -3.26 9.86
C THR A 199 14.21 -2.41 10.97
N MET A 200 14.78 -3.04 12.00
CA MET A 200 15.41 -2.35 13.13
C MET A 200 16.71 -1.62 12.75
N SER A 201 17.41 -2.09 11.71
CA SER A 201 18.66 -1.49 11.25
C SER A 201 18.45 -0.33 10.28
N LEU A 202 17.42 -0.38 9.43
CA LEU A 202 17.21 0.57 8.34
C LEU A 202 16.23 1.69 8.71
N ILE A 203 15.36 1.47 9.70
CA ILE A 203 14.39 2.46 10.15
C ILE A 203 14.69 2.86 11.59
N ASP A 204 15.07 4.13 11.77
CA ASP A 204 15.10 4.76 13.10
C ASP A 204 13.69 5.22 13.48
N VAL A 205 12.99 4.38 14.24
CA VAL A 205 11.63 4.65 14.74
C VAL A 205 11.60 5.90 15.62
N GLY A 206 12.70 6.22 16.33
CA GLY A 206 12.83 7.45 17.10
C GLY A 206 12.85 8.70 16.22
N SER A 207 13.61 8.66 15.11
CA SER A 207 13.62 9.75 14.11
C SER A 207 12.26 9.89 13.45
N MET A 208 11.64 8.78 13.03
CA MET A 208 10.29 8.78 12.46
C MET A 208 9.27 9.44 13.40
N ARG A 209 9.26 9.04 14.68
CA ARG A 209 8.38 9.64 15.70
C ARG A 209 8.63 11.13 15.83
N TYR A 210 9.88 11.55 15.92
CA TYR A 210 10.27 12.95 16.09
C TYR A 210 9.85 13.83 14.89
N GLU A 211 10.12 13.36 13.67
CA GLU A 211 9.74 14.06 12.45
C GLU A 211 8.23 14.19 12.30
N LEU A 212 7.48 13.12 12.56
CA LEU A 212 6.03 13.11 12.49
C LEU A 212 5.41 14.00 13.58
N GLU A 213 5.93 13.96 14.81
CA GLU A 213 5.49 14.86 15.89
C GLU A 213 5.70 16.33 15.52
N ASN A 214 6.85 16.68 14.92
CA ASN A 214 7.11 18.05 14.48
C ASN A 214 6.20 18.48 13.32
N ALA A 215 5.91 17.58 12.38
CA ALA A 215 4.92 17.84 11.32
C ALA A 215 3.54 18.13 11.92
N TYR A 216 3.12 17.36 12.93
CA TYR A 216 1.86 17.55 13.63
C TYR A 216 1.82 18.80 14.51
N LYS A 217 2.93 19.19 15.13
CA LYS A 217 3.04 20.50 15.82
C LYS A 217 2.83 21.65 14.83
N ARG A 218 3.47 21.60 13.65
CA ARG A 218 3.24 22.58 12.58
C ARG A 218 1.78 22.57 12.12
N LEU A 219 1.17 21.40 11.99
CA LEU A 219 -0.24 21.31 11.62
C LEU A 219 -1.15 22.00 12.65
N LYS A 220 -0.86 21.82 13.93
CA LYS A 220 -1.62 22.42 15.04
C LYS A 220 -1.53 23.95 15.09
N THR A 221 -0.46 24.56 14.54
CA THR A 221 -0.42 26.03 14.41
C THR A 221 -1.45 26.57 13.42
N PHE A 222 -1.81 25.78 12.41
CA PHE A 222 -2.86 26.13 11.43
C PHE A 222 -4.25 25.68 11.86
N TYR A 223 -4.34 24.55 12.56
CA TYR A 223 -5.59 23.98 13.05
C TYR A 223 -5.47 23.66 14.55
N PRO A 224 -5.76 24.63 15.45
CA PRO A 224 -5.58 24.44 16.89
C PRO A 224 -6.37 23.27 17.50
N GLU A 225 -7.52 22.93 16.91
CA GLU A 225 -8.40 21.81 17.30
C GLU A 225 -7.93 20.45 16.73
N PHE A 226 -6.78 20.40 16.05
CA PHE A 226 -6.23 19.15 15.55
C PHE A 226 -5.75 18.27 16.72
N GLU A 227 -6.30 17.06 16.76
CA GLU A 227 -5.83 15.96 17.59
C GLU A 227 -5.07 14.97 16.72
N ALA A 228 -3.82 14.69 17.10
CA ALA A 228 -3.01 13.70 16.42
C ALA A 228 -3.59 12.30 16.65
N PRO A 229 -3.64 11.44 15.62
CA PRO A 229 -4.00 10.04 15.82
C PRO A 229 -2.93 9.33 16.64
N LYS A 230 -3.32 8.25 17.34
CA LYS A 230 -2.35 7.28 17.84
C LYS A 230 -1.60 6.69 16.64
N VAL A 231 -0.29 6.49 16.77
CA VAL A 231 0.55 5.87 15.74
C VAL A 231 1.10 4.57 16.29
N GLU A 232 0.88 3.49 15.56
CA GLU A 232 1.43 2.17 15.85
C GLU A 232 2.35 1.74 14.70
N THR A 233 3.49 1.14 15.01
CA THR A 233 4.37 0.52 14.01
C THR A 233 4.46 -0.97 14.19
N VAL A 234 4.43 -1.72 13.09
CA VAL A 234 4.46 -3.18 13.08
C VAL A 234 5.40 -3.70 11.99
N TYR A 235 5.77 -4.98 12.10
CA TYR A 235 6.31 -5.76 10.99
C TYR A 235 5.45 -7.04 10.92
N SER A 236 4.90 -7.34 9.75
CA SER A 236 3.88 -8.39 9.59
C SER A 236 4.23 -9.42 8.52
N GLY A 237 5.44 -9.33 7.94
CA GLY A 237 5.85 -10.19 6.83
C GLY A 237 5.21 -9.77 5.51
N PHE A 238 5.05 -8.46 5.30
CA PHE A 238 4.34 -7.86 4.16
C PHE A 238 2.82 -8.11 4.14
N GLY A 239 2.15 -7.89 5.28
CA GLY A 239 0.68 -7.83 5.37
C GLY A 239 0.10 -6.58 4.69
N SER A 240 -0.55 -5.70 5.44
CA SER A 240 -0.90 -4.36 4.91
C SER A 240 0.29 -3.40 5.06
N ASP A 241 0.40 -2.40 4.18
CA ASP A 241 1.41 -1.34 4.31
C ASP A 241 1.00 -0.28 5.33
N LEU A 242 -0.29 0.09 5.34
CA LEU A 242 -0.80 1.18 6.15
C LEU A 242 -2.30 1.01 6.47
N PHE A 243 -2.67 1.28 7.72
CA PHE A 243 -4.06 1.52 8.13
C PHE A 243 -4.24 2.96 8.58
N ILE A 244 -5.35 3.59 8.16
CA ILE A 244 -5.63 5.00 8.43
C ILE A 244 -7.06 5.19 8.92
N SER A 245 -7.21 5.92 10.01
CA SER A 245 -8.49 6.43 10.51
C SER A 245 -8.31 7.81 11.13
N ASP A 246 -9.41 8.40 11.60
CA ASP A 246 -9.37 9.70 12.30
C ASP A 246 -8.56 9.69 13.60
N THR A 247 -8.37 8.53 14.22
CA THR A 247 -7.78 8.40 15.57
C THR A 247 -6.61 7.42 15.65
N LEU A 248 -6.33 6.67 14.59
CA LEU A 248 -5.30 5.62 14.56
C LEU A 248 -4.63 5.54 13.18
N LEU A 249 -3.31 5.49 13.19
CA LEU A 249 -2.44 5.10 12.09
C LEU A 249 -1.67 3.85 12.50
N ILE A 250 -1.66 2.82 11.67
CA ILE A 250 -0.78 1.65 11.86
C ILE A 250 0.10 1.51 10.63
N VAL A 251 1.42 1.46 10.81
CA VAL A 251 2.41 1.46 9.72
C VAL A 251 3.16 0.13 9.69
N GLY A 252 3.11 -0.59 8.58
CA GLY A 252 3.93 -1.77 8.32
C GLY A 252 5.33 -1.33 7.91
N LEU A 253 6.28 -1.31 8.84
CA LEU A 253 7.64 -0.82 8.60
C LEU A 253 8.40 -1.67 7.58
N ASP A 254 8.08 -2.96 7.53
CA ASP A 254 8.62 -3.93 6.57
C ASP A 254 8.38 -3.52 5.11
N TYR A 255 7.36 -2.70 4.81
CA TYR A 255 7.17 -2.17 3.46
C TYR A 255 8.21 -1.12 3.06
N TYR A 256 8.76 -0.35 4.00
CA TYR A 256 9.49 0.89 3.72
C TYR A 256 11.00 0.74 3.82
N LEU A 257 11.55 -0.47 3.71
CA LEU A 257 12.98 -0.71 3.92
C LEU A 257 13.87 -0.27 2.75
N GLY A 258 13.29 0.03 1.59
CA GLY A 258 14.03 0.50 0.42
C GLY A 258 14.93 -0.55 -0.23
N GLU A 259 15.88 -0.10 -1.06
CA GLU A 259 16.66 -1.00 -1.92
C GLU A 259 17.72 -1.83 -1.18
N GLU A 260 18.06 -1.45 0.04
CA GLU A 260 19.09 -2.12 0.86
C GLU A 260 18.59 -3.42 1.50
N ALA A 261 17.27 -3.60 1.62
CA ALA A 261 16.68 -4.79 2.23
C ALA A 261 16.76 -6.03 1.33
N SER A 262 16.99 -7.18 1.98
CA SER A 262 17.01 -8.50 1.35
C SER A 262 15.63 -8.92 0.86
N PHE A 263 14.59 -8.55 1.61
CA PHE A 263 13.19 -8.82 1.28
C PHE A 263 12.46 -7.52 0.98
N ARG A 264 11.57 -7.56 -0.01
CA ARG A 264 10.81 -6.38 -0.46
C ARG A 264 9.38 -6.77 -0.83
N PRO A 265 8.41 -5.85 -0.68
CA PRO A 265 7.03 -6.13 -1.01
C PRO A 265 6.88 -6.43 -2.50
N ASN A 266 5.96 -7.35 -2.84
CA ASN A 266 5.67 -7.73 -4.21
C ASN A 266 4.75 -6.71 -4.90
N VAL A 267 5.30 -5.53 -5.17
CA VAL A 267 4.64 -4.44 -5.90
C VAL A 267 5.47 -4.00 -7.09
N TYR A 268 4.87 -3.25 -8.02
CA TYR A 268 5.60 -2.78 -9.20
C TYR A 268 6.80 -1.91 -8.84
N GLU A 269 7.87 -1.98 -9.65
CA GLU A 269 9.13 -1.28 -9.38
C GLU A 269 8.96 0.22 -9.14
N TYR A 270 8.16 0.90 -9.96
CA TYR A 270 7.91 2.34 -9.84
C TYR A 270 7.12 2.73 -8.57
N VAL A 271 6.51 1.76 -7.88
CA VAL A 271 5.93 1.94 -6.54
C VAL A 271 7.01 1.69 -5.49
N ARG A 272 7.83 0.64 -5.65
CA ARG A 272 8.93 0.29 -4.73
C ARG A 272 9.94 1.41 -4.54
N THR A 273 10.19 2.24 -5.57
CA THR A 273 11.15 3.36 -5.50
C THR A 273 10.83 4.40 -4.42
N ARG A 274 9.60 4.44 -3.93
CA ARG A 274 9.16 5.35 -2.85
C ARG A 274 8.73 4.60 -1.58
N LEU A 275 9.05 3.31 -1.48
CA LEU A 275 8.88 2.51 -0.27
C LEU A 275 10.23 2.43 0.45
N THR A 276 10.72 3.59 0.91
CA THR A 276 12.00 3.75 1.61
C THR A 276 11.79 4.53 2.92
N PRO A 277 12.75 4.50 3.86
CA PRO A 277 12.59 5.16 5.15
C PRO A 277 12.35 6.68 5.00
N GLU A 278 13.03 7.32 4.04
CA GLU A 278 12.92 8.74 3.74
C GLU A 278 11.52 9.17 3.25
N HIS A 279 10.75 8.25 2.66
CA HIS A 279 9.41 8.54 2.14
C HIS A 279 8.31 8.32 3.17
N LEU A 280 8.61 7.63 4.29
CA LEU A 280 7.61 7.19 5.26
C LEU A 280 6.85 8.37 5.87
N VAL A 281 7.54 9.28 6.57
CA VAL A 281 6.89 10.44 7.21
C VAL A 281 6.20 11.37 6.19
N PRO A 282 6.81 11.73 5.04
CA PRO A 282 6.12 12.47 3.99
C PRO A 282 4.82 11.83 3.54
N GLN A 283 4.78 10.51 3.38
CA GLN A 283 3.57 9.82 2.95
C GLN A 283 2.47 9.85 4.01
N LEU A 284 2.81 9.64 5.29
CA LEU A 284 1.85 9.75 6.41
C LEU A 284 1.26 11.16 6.52
N VAL A 285 2.08 12.19 6.37
CA VAL A 285 1.63 13.59 6.37
C VAL A 285 0.75 13.88 5.15
N GLN A 286 1.08 13.34 3.98
CA GLN A 286 0.25 13.47 2.78
C GLN A 286 -1.13 12.82 2.98
N PHE A 287 -1.21 11.64 3.60
CA PHE A 287 -2.50 11.04 3.95
C PHE A 287 -3.26 11.84 5.01
N THR A 288 -2.55 12.41 5.99
CA THR A 288 -3.17 13.31 6.98
C THR A 288 -3.84 14.51 6.30
N SER A 289 -3.29 15.01 5.18
CA SER A 289 -3.86 16.12 4.41
C SER A 289 -5.29 15.88 3.93
N LEU A 290 -5.71 14.61 3.73
CA LEU A 290 -7.02 14.26 3.18
C LEU A 290 -8.18 14.83 4.02
N LYS A 291 -8.00 14.89 5.34
CA LYS A 291 -8.99 15.45 6.28
C LYS A 291 -9.18 16.96 6.12
N PHE A 292 -8.12 17.66 5.71
CA PHE A 292 -8.08 19.12 5.59
C PHE A 292 -8.34 19.60 4.16
N ASN A 293 -8.08 18.75 3.17
CA ASN A 293 -8.22 19.05 1.76
C ASN A 293 -9.69 19.07 1.33
N LYS A 294 -10.33 20.24 1.42
CA LYS A 294 -11.73 20.40 1.00
C LYS A 294 -11.86 20.26 -0.51
N THR A 295 -12.90 19.54 -0.92
CA THR A 295 -13.23 19.31 -2.32
C THR A 295 -14.73 19.41 -2.53
N ASP A 296 -15.16 19.68 -3.76
CA ASP A 296 -16.56 19.60 -4.14
C ASP A 296 -16.95 18.12 -4.36
N ASN A 297 -18.12 17.70 -3.87
CA ASN A 297 -18.60 16.30 -3.91
C ASN A 297 -19.13 15.87 -5.30
N LYS A 298 -18.68 16.53 -6.36
CA LYS A 298 -19.10 16.26 -7.75
C LYS A 298 -18.12 15.33 -8.43
N LYS A 299 -18.54 14.78 -9.58
CA LYS A 299 -17.63 14.07 -10.47
C LYS A 299 -16.49 15.00 -10.87
N ARG A 300 -15.27 14.65 -10.48
CA ARG A 300 -14.06 15.43 -10.72
C ARG A 300 -13.55 15.22 -12.15
N SER A 301 -13.15 16.32 -12.75
CA SER A 301 -12.34 16.43 -13.95
C SER A 301 -10.87 16.24 -13.61
N LEU A 302 -10.04 16.10 -14.64
CA LEU A 302 -8.60 15.97 -14.47
C LEU A 302 -8.00 17.13 -13.66
N LEU A 303 -8.40 18.38 -13.94
CA LEU A 303 -7.92 19.53 -13.18
C LEU A 303 -8.29 19.44 -11.70
N GLU A 304 -9.50 18.98 -11.38
CA GLU A 304 -9.94 18.84 -9.99
C GLU A 304 -9.10 17.76 -9.25
N GLU A 305 -8.74 16.65 -9.92
CA GLU A 305 -7.80 15.68 -9.35
C GLU A 305 -6.37 16.21 -9.24
N MET A 306 -5.87 16.90 -10.26
CA MET A 306 -4.54 17.52 -10.23
C MET A 306 -4.40 18.50 -9.06
N ILE A 307 -5.40 19.37 -8.86
CA ILE A 307 -5.40 20.33 -7.75
C ILE A 307 -5.61 19.63 -6.40
N TYR A 308 -6.41 18.57 -6.34
CA TYR A 308 -6.56 17.77 -5.12
C TYR A 308 -5.22 17.20 -4.65
N TYR A 309 -4.48 16.50 -5.51
CA TYR A 309 -3.15 15.98 -5.18
C TYR A 309 -2.12 17.09 -5.02
N GLY A 310 -2.20 18.17 -5.82
CA GLY A 310 -1.32 19.33 -5.68
C GLY A 310 -1.44 20.01 -4.32
N LYS A 311 -2.66 20.12 -3.77
CA LYS A 311 -2.88 20.61 -2.40
C LYS A 311 -2.34 19.65 -1.34
N ALA A 312 -2.44 18.33 -1.55
CA ALA A 312 -1.87 17.34 -0.64
C ALA A 312 -0.33 17.38 -0.60
N LEU A 313 0.31 17.57 -1.77
CA LEU A 313 1.77 17.76 -1.87
C LEU A 313 2.21 19.06 -1.20
N GLU A 314 1.49 20.16 -1.44
CA GLU A 314 1.75 21.44 -0.79
C GLU A 314 1.53 21.40 0.73
N PHE A 315 0.50 20.70 1.19
CA PHE A 315 0.28 20.41 2.61
C PHE A 315 1.49 19.71 3.21
N THR A 316 1.98 18.66 2.54
CA THR A 316 3.14 17.90 2.99
C THR A 316 4.37 18.80 3.08
N LYS A 317 4.62 19.63 2.05
CA LYS A 317 5.73 20.59 2.06
C LYS A 317 5.63 21.61 3.18
N GLN A 318 4.43 22.08 3.48
CA GLN A 318 4.19 23.06 4.55
C GLN A 318 4.48 22.46 5.94
N MET A 319 4.25 21.16 6.14
CA MET A 319 4.55 20.46 7.40
C MET A 319 5.98 19.94 7.49
N LEU A 320 6.63 19.71 6.35
CA LEU A 320 7.97 19.15 6.23
C LEU A 320 8.85 20.03 5.31
N PRO A 321 9.16 21.29 5.71
CA PRO A 321 9.79 22.28 4.83
C PRO A 321 11.21 21.89 4.39
N CYS A 322 11.92 21.12 5.21
CA CYS A 322 13.29 20.67 4.95
C CYS A 322 13.34 19.40 4.06
N VAL A 323 12.22 18.70 3.87
CA VAL A 323 12.19 17.50 3.03
C VAL A 323 12.29 17.94 1.55
N PRO A 324 13.20 17.34 0.74
CA PRO A 324 13.32 17.64 -0.67
C PRO A 324 12.03 17.39 -1.45
N ASP A 325 11.77 18.24 -2.46
CA ASP A 325 10.53 18.17 -3.25
C ASP A 325 10.39 16.84 -3.99
N ASN A 326 11.50 16.22 -4.42
CA ASN A 326 11.47 14.92 -5.08
C ASN A 326 11.01 13.81 -4.12
N ILE A 327 11.37 13.86 -2.83
CA ILE A 327 10.91 12.90 -1.82
C ILE A 327 9.42 13.10 -1.54
N ILE A 328 8.95 14.34 -1.40
CA ILE A 328 7.52 14.65 -1.23
C ILE A 328 6.70 14.17 -2.44
N MET A 329 7.24 14.34 -3.65
CA MET A 329 6.63 13.88 -4.89
C MET A 329 6.68 12.34 -5.03
N GLY A 330 7.65 11.68 -4.39
CA GLY A 330 7.97 10.26 -4.63
C GLY A 330 8.62 10.03 -5.99
N TYR A 331 9.43 11.00 -6.43
CA TYR A 331 10.24 10.97 -7.65
C TYR A 331 11.71 10.76 -7.29
N THR A 332 12.44 10.09 -8.18
CA THR A 332 13.90 10.18 -8.16
C THR A 332 14.33 11.62 -8.44
N ALA A 333 15.52 12.00 -8.00
CA ALA A 333 16.07 13.34 -8.29
C ALA A 333 16.08 13.62 -9.81
N GLN A 334 16.34 12.60 -10.63
CA GLN A 334 16.31 12.72 -12.10
C GLN A 334 14.90 12.97 -12.62
N GLN A 335 13.89 12.22 -12.15
CA GLN A 335 12.49 12.43 -12.59
C GLN A 335 11.97 13.82 -12.23
N MET A 336 12.36 14.35 -11.07
CA MET A 336 12.04 15.72 -10.67
C MET A 336 12.68 16.73 -11.64
N ALA A 337 13.99 16.60 -11.88
CA ALA A 337 14.71 17.47 -12.81
C ALA A 337 14.15 17.41 -14.25
N ASP A 338 13.83 16.21 -14.74
CA ASP A 338 13.26 16.01 -16.07
C ASP A 338 11.89 16.67 -16.21
N SER A 339 11.07 16.61 -15.15
CA SER A 339 9.76 17.26 -15.10
C SER A 339 9.90 18.79 -15.11
N GLU A 340 10.84 19.34 -14.35
CA GLU A 340 11.13 20.78 -14.31
C GLU A 340 11.68 21.31 -15.65
N VAL A 341 12.58 20.58 -16.30
CA VAL A 341 13.12 20.96 -17.62
C VAL A 341 12.01 20.88 -18.69
N SER A 342 11.12 19.90 -18.58
CA SER A 342 10.04 19.66 -19.54
C SER A 342 8.74 20.39 -19.20
N GLU A 343 8.74 21.27 -18.19
CA GLU A 343 7.54 21.91 -17.63
C GLU A 343 6.65 22.56 -18.71
N ALA A 344 7.27 23.31 -19.64
CA ALA A 344 6.57 23.97 -20.74
C ALA A 344 5.97 22.98 -21.75
N VAL A 345 6.65 21.85 -22.01
CA VAL A 345 6.18 20.79 -22.90
C VAL A 345 4.99 20.07 -22.28
N ILE A 346 5.11 19.68 -20.99
CA ILE A 346 4.04 19.05 -20.23
C ILE A 346 2.81 19.96 -20.20
N TRP A 347 2.97 21.24 -19.86
CA TRP A 347 1.87 22.21 -19.86
C TRP A 347 1.21 22.35 -21.24
N SER A 348 2.00 22.45 -22.30
CA SER A 348 1.49 22.57 -23.67
C SER A 348 0.68 21.34 -24.07
N HIS A 349 1.16 20.14 -23.73
CA HIS A 349 0.42 18.90 -23.95
C HIS A 349 -0.96 18.91 -23.30
N PHE A 350 -1.05 19.33 -22.03
CA PHE A 350 -2.33 19.41 -21.32
C PHE A 350 -3.28 20.45 -21.94
N MET A 351 -2.75 21.57 -22.41
CA MET A 351 -3.54 22.62 -23.08
C MET A 351 -4.05 22.18 -24.45
N GLU A 352 -3.16 21.69 -25.32
CA GLU A 352 -3.48 21.31 -26.71
C GLU A 352 -4.50 20.17 -26.76
N ASN A 353 -4.36 19.20 -25.87
CA ASN A 353 -5.27 18.07 -25.75
C ASN A 353 -6.50 18.36 -24.88
N LYS A 354 -6.68 19.62 -24.41
CA LYS A 354 -7.81 20.08 -23.58
C LYS A 354 -8.00 19.22 -22.31
N LEU A 355 -6.91 18.71 -21.75
CA LEU A 355 -6.94 17.71 -20.68
C LEU A 355 -7.47 18.27 -19.36
N PHE A 356 -7.16 19.53 -19.02
CA PHE A 356 -7.62 20.15 -17.77
C PHE A 356 -9.12 20.02 -17.53
N TYR A 357 -9.93 20.12 -18.58
CA TYR A 357 -11.40 20.08 -18.47
C TYR A 357 -12.00 18.70 -18.74
N SER A 358 -11.15 17.68 -18.96
CA SER A 358 -11.59 16.32 -19.27
C SER A 358 -12.20 15.65 -18.05
N GLN A 359 -13.35 14.99 -18.23
CA GLN A 359 -14.01 14.14 -17.22
C GLN A 359 -13.98 12.65 -17.59
N ASP A 360 -13.14 12.30 -18.57
CA ASP A 360 -12.91 10.92 -18.98
C ASP A 360 -12.01 10.22 -17.94
N PRO A 361 -12.49 9.17 -17.25
CA PRO A 361 -11.70 8.43 -16.28
C PRO A 361 -10.37 7.91 -16.83
N LEU A 362 -10.30 7.59 -18.13
CA LEU A 362 -9.05 7.12 -18.75
C LEU A 362 -7.94 8.18 -18.73
N ASN A 363 -8.29 9.46 -18.77
CA ASN A 363 -7.29 10.52 -18.64
C ASN A 363 -6.82 10.68 -17.20
N ILE A 364 -7.70 10.49 -16.21
CA ILE A 364 -7.31 10.49 -14.80
C ILE A 364 -6.34 9.35 -14.54
N THR A 365 -6.70 8.12 -14.95
CA THR A 365 -5.82 6.96 -14.79
C THR A 365 -4.50 7.09 -15.53
N LYS A 366 -4.49 7.79 -16.66
CA LYS A 366 -3.26 7.98 -17.45
C LYS A 366 -2.29 9.00 -16.84
N TYR A 367 -2.80 10.13 -16.35
CA TYR A 367 -1.98 11.29 -16.00
C TYR A 367 -1.86 11.54 -14.49
N VAL A 368 -2.78 11.02 -13.68
CA VAL A 368 -2.82 11.22 -12.22
C VAL A 368 -2.52 9.94 -11.47
N ASP A 369 -3.12 8.81 -11.85
CA ASP A 369 -2.91 7.54 -11.14
C ASP A 369 -1.50 6.97 -11.36
N GLU A 370 -1.22 5.87 -10.65
CA GLU A 370 0.02 5.14 -10.69
C GLU A 370 0.35 4.58 -12.07
N ARG A 371 1.54 4.93 -12.58
CA ARG A 371 2.07 4.47 -13.86
C ARG A 371 3.60 4.62 -13.88
N PRO A 372 4.36 3.76 -14.57
CA PRO A 372 5.82 3.93 -14.67
C PRO A 372 6.24 5.19 -15.44
N ALA A 373 5.56 5.50 -16.55
CA ALA A 373 5.91 6.62 -17.44
C ALA A 373 4.72 7.05 -18.32
N ILE A 374 4.81 8.24 -18.93
CA ILE A 374 3.78 8.83 -19.80
C ILE A 374 4.37 9.13 -21.18
N PRO A 375 4.52 8.09 -22.03
CA PRO A 375 5.14 8.22 -23.36
C PRO A 375 4.34 9.10 -24.33
N GLU A 376 3.08 9.41 -24.03
CA GLU A 376 2.29 10.37 -24.79
C GLU A 376 2.80 11.81 -24.71
N ILE A 377 3.61 12.14 -23.69
CA ILE A 377 4.26 13.44 -23.54
C ILE A 377 5.72 13.32 -23.99
N ASP A 378 6.47 12.45 -23.31
CA ASP A 378 7.86 12.14 -23.63
C ASP A 378 8.21 10.75 -23.09
N LYS A 379 9.20 10.08 -23.67
CA LYS A 379 9.69 8.78 -23.21
C LYS A 379 10.23 8.81 -21.78
N VAL A 380 10.76 9.96 -21.32
CA VAL A 380 11.27 10.12 -19.95
C VAL A 380 10.25 10.77 -19.00
N CYS A 381 9.06 11.12 -19.46
CA CYS A 381 8.04 11.74 -18.61
C CYS A 381 7.57 10.72 -17.54
N PRO A 382 7.76 11.00 -16.24
CA PRO A 382 7.37 10.07 -15.17
C PRO A 382 5.85 9.93 -15.08
N GLY A 383 5.37 8.84 -14.47
CA GLY A 383 3.98 8.74 -14.06
C GLY A 383 3.59 9.80 -13.03
N ARG A 384 2.29 9.91 -12.73
CA ARG A 384 1.75 10.93 -11.81
C ARG A 384 2.08 12.38 -12.20
N ILE A 385 2.44 12.65 -13.46
CA ILE A 385 2.83 14.00 -13.90
C ILE A 385 1.73 15.04 -13.69
N GLY A 386 0.46 14.62 -13.73
CA GLY A 386 -0.68 15.46 -13.40
C GLY A 386 -0.67 15.92 -11.94
N GLN A 387 -0.21 15.08 -11.01
CA GLN A 387 -0.03 15.48 -9.60
C GLN A 387 1.09 16.50 -9.48
N TRP A 388 2.24 16.27 -10.13
CA TRP A 388 3.37 17.22 -10.14
C TRP A 388 2.96 18.57 -10.74
N LEU A 389 2.30 18.57 -11.90
CA LEU A 389 1.84 19.78 -12.56
C LEU A 389 0.77 20.51 -11.72
N GLY A 390 -0.14 19.75 -11.09
CA GLY A 390 -1.11 20.27 -10.13
C GLY A 390 -0.44 20.97 -8.95
N TRP A 391 0.65 20.39 -8.42
CA TRP A 391 1.44 21.00 -7.36
C TRP A 391 2.12 22.30 -7.81
N GLN A 392 2.69 22.36 -9.02
CA GLN A 392 3.26 23.61 -9.55
C GLN A 392 2.19 24.71 -9.70
N ILE A 393 0.98 24.36 -10.16
CA ILE A 393 -0.15 25.30 -10.25
C ILE A 393 -0.57 25.81 -8.87
N VAL A 394 -0.61 24.93 -7.86
CA VAL A 394 -0.94 25.30 -6.47
C VAL A 394 0.12 26.23 -5.87
N LYS A 395 1.42 25.93 -6.08
CA LYS A 395 2.52 26.82 -5.64
C LYS A 395 2.40 28.21 -6.27
N ALA A 396 2.23 28.26 -7.58
CA ALA A 396 2.04 29.53 -8.30
C ALA A 396 0.78 30.28 -7.86
N TYR A 397 -0.32 29.57 -7.51
CA TYR A 397 -1.50 30.20 -6.94
C TYR A 397 -1.21 30.91 -5.62
N ARG A 398 -0.51 30.26 -4.69
CA ARG A 398 -0.13 30.89 -3.42
C ARG A 398 0.79 32.09 -3.64
N GLU A 399 1.81 31.93 -4.48
CA GLU A 399 2.78 32.98 -4.78
C GLU A 399 2.10 34.22 -5.40
N GLU A 400 1.22 34.01 -6.39
CA GLU A 400 0.56 35.11 -7.11
C GLU A 400 -0.55 35.78 -6.28
N THR A 401 -1.25 35.03 -5.43
CA THR A 401 -2.41 35.57 -4.69
C THR A 401 -2.11 35.97 -3.26
N GLY A 402 -1.02 35.47 -2.66
CA GLY A 402 -0.74 35.59 -1.24
C GLY A 402 -1.71 34.81 -0.35
N ALA A 403 -2.50 33.88 -0.92
CA ALA A 403 -3.45 33.06 -0.15
C ALA A 403 -2.72 32.31 0.97
N ASP A 404 -3.28 32.39 2.18
CA ASP A 404 -2.73 31.64 3.29
C ASP A 404 -2.98 30.13 3.13
N PHE A 405 -2.32 29.34 3.98
CA PHE A 405 -2.38 27.89 3.91
C PHE A 405 -3.80 27.33 4.12
N VAL A 406 -4.54 27.85 5.10
CA VAL A 406 -5.89 27.36 5.42
C VAL A 406 -6.88 27.78 4.34
N GLU A 407 -6.74 28.99 3.80
CA GLU A 407 -7.48 29.45 2.63
C GLU A 407 -7.28 28.53 1.42
N LEU A 408 -6.03 28.13 1.13
CA LEU A 408 -5.74 27.17 0.05
C LEU A 408 -6.46 25.83 0.29
N MET A 409 -6.36 25.26 1.50
CA MET A 409 -6.96 23.95 1.78
C MET A 409 -8.49 23.98 1.70
N ASN A 410 -9.11 25.11 2.05
CA ASN A 410 -10.56 25.34 1.95
C ASN A 410 -11.06 25.70 0.54
N GLU A 411 -10.17 26.07 -0.38
CA GLU A 411 -10.56 26.39 -1.76
C GLU A 411 -10.98 25.13 -2.52
N THR A 412 -12.24 25.09 -2.94
CA THR A 412 -12.83 23.95 -3.67
C THR A 412 -12.89 24.17 -5.18
N ASP A 413 -12.76 25.41 -5.67
CA ASP A 413 -12.80 25.73 -7.08
C ASP A 413 -11.41 25.62 -7.73
N ALA A 414 -11.14 24.45 -8.34
CA ALA A 414 -9.90 24.19 -9.05
C ALA A 414 -9.68 25.13 -10.25
N ARG A 415 -10.75 25.64 -10.88
CA ARG A 415 -10.63 26.60 -11.99
C ARG A 415 -10.20 27.97 -11.48
N LYS A 416 -10.68 28.37 -10.30
CA LYS A 416 -10.20 29.58 -9.63
C LYS A 416 -8.71 29.47 -9.33
N ILE A 417 -8.24 28.34 -8.79
CA ILE A 417 -6.82 28.09 -8.53
C ILE A 417 -6.00 28.22 -9.82
N LEU A 418 -6.40 27.51 -10.89
CA LEU A 418 -5.71 27.57 -12.19
C LEU A 418 -5.69 28.97 -12.80
N THR A 419 -6.82 29.69 -12.74
CA THR A 419 -6.93 31.01 -13.39
C THR A 419 -6.14 32.07 -12.62
N ARG A 420 -6.21 32.04 -11.29
CA ARG A 420 -5.57 33.04 -10.43
C ARG A 420 -4.08 32.79 -10.22
N SER A 421 -3.58 31.57 -10.43
CA SER A 421 -2.14 31.29 -10.41
C SER A 421 -1.37 31.98 -11.53
N LYS A 422 -2.06 32.39 -12.61
CA LYS A 422 -1.45 32.89 -13.85
C LYS A 422 -0.37 31.94 -14.40
N TYR A 423 -0.46 30.66 -14.02
CA TYR A 423 0.58 29.68 -14.30
C TYR A 423 0.71 29.47 -15.81
N ARG A 424 1.89 29.82 -16.34
CA ARG A 424 2.20 29.75 -17.75
C ARG A 424 3.72 29.57 -17.92
N PRO A 425 4.22 28.34 -17.78
CA PRO A 425 5.65 28.07 -17.88
C PRO A 425 6.17 28.46 -19.26
N ARG A 426 7.38 29.00 -19.29
CA ARG A 426 8.08 29.32 -20.54
C ARG A 426 9.10 28.23 -20.83
N PRO A 427 9.33 27.87 -22.10
CA PRO A 427 10.43 26.98 -22.46
C PRO A 427 11.73 27.51 -21.87
N ARG A 428 12.48 26.64 -21.18
CA ARG A 428 13.80 26.97 -20.64
C ARG A 428 14.89 26.69 -21.66
#